data_AF-A0A9E3Y7C0-F1
#
_entry.id   AF-A0A9E3Y7C0-F1
#
_cell.length_a   1.000
_cell.length_b   1.000
_cell.length_c   1.000
_cell.angle_alpha   90.00
_cell.angle_beta   90.00
_cell.angle_gamma   90.00
#
_symmetry.space_group_name_H-M   'P 1'
#
loop_
_entity.id
_entity.type
_entity.pdbx_description
1 polymer ?
#
loop_
_entity_poly.entity_id
_entity_poly.type
_entity_poly.pdbx_seq_one_letter_code
_entity_poly.pdbx_strand_id
1 'polypeptide(L)' 'MTLVAGVDSSTQSTKVEIRDIESGRLIASAKRSHPPTSPPVSEQDPSDWWRALVGCFGELAPHLR' A
#
# COMPACT_ATOMS: atom_id res chain seq x y z
N MET A 1 -20.00 8.38 3.95
CA MET A 1 -19.19 8.02 2.77
C MET A 1 -18.58 6.66 3.07
N THR A 2 -18.87 5.64 2.28
CA THR A 2 -18.32 4.30 2.50
C THR A 2 -17.04 4.19 1.69
N LEU A 3 -15.92 3.98 2.36
CA LEU A 3 -14.60 3.91 1.74
C LEU A 3 -14.17 2.46 1.55
N VAL A 4 -13.50 2.19 0.44
CA VAL A 4 -12.80 0.92 0.19
C VAL A 4 -11.32 1.18 -0.07
N ALA A 5 -10.49 0.25 0.41
CA ALA A 5 -9.05 0.28 0.17
C ALA A 5 -8.68 -0.75 -0.91
N GLY A 6 -8.12 -0.28 -2.02
CA GLY A 6 -7.43 -1.12 -3.00
C GLY A 6 -5.97 -1.27 -2.59
N VAL A 7 -5.48 -2.51 -2.50
CA VAL A 7 -4.10 -2.82 -2.12
C VAL A 7 -3.42 -3.54 -3.27
N ASP A 8 -2.28 -3.01 -3.71
CA ASP A 8 -1.40 -3.62 -4.70
C ASP A 8 -0.01 -3.83 -4.06
N SER A 9 0.34 -5.10 -3.82
CA SER A 9 1.63 -5.49 -3.24
C SER A 9 2.46 -6.22 -4.29
N SER A 10 3.44 -5.53 -4.84
CA SER A 10 4.36 -6.03 -5.86
C SER A 10 5.77 -6.23 -5.27
N THR A 11 6.72 -6.74 -6.07
CA THR A 11 8.09 -7.04 -5.61
C THR A 11 8.78 -5.82 -4.98
N GLN A 12 8.65 -4.65 -5.61
CA GLN A 12 9.41 -3.46 -5.22
C GLN A 12 8.67 -2.52 -4.29
N SER A 13 7.35 -2.67 -4.12
CA SER A 13 6.57 -1.73 -3.34
C SER A 13 5.16 -2.24 -3.07
N THR A 14 4.57 -1.71 -1.99
CA THR A 14 3.13 -1.75 -1.73
C THR A 14 2.53 -0.38 -2.02
N LYS A 15 1.40 -0.36 -2.72
CA LYS A 15 0.56 0.82 -2.95
C LYS A 15 -0.84 0.57 -2.37
N VAL A 16 -1.40 1.59 -1.73
CA VAL A 16 -2.79 1.59 -1.24
C VAL A 16 -3.52 2.79 -1.83
N GLU A 17 -4.73 2.56 -2.34
CA GLU A 17 -5.66 3.60 -2.77
C GLU A 17 -6.94 3.54 -1.93
N ILE A 18 -7.42 4.70 -1.48
CA ILE A 18 -8.71 4.83 -0.82
C ILE A 18 -9.71 5.40 -1.83
N ARG A 19 -10.81 4.71 -2.03
CA ARG A 19 -11.86 5.10 -2.98
C ARG A 19 -13.21 5.17 -2.29
N ASP A 20 -14.04 6.11 -2.70
CA ASP A 20 -15.46 6.09 -2.37
C ASP A 20 -16.14 4.94 -3.12
N ILE A 21 -16.92 4.12 -2.40
CA ILE A 21 -17.49 2.88 -2.97
C ILE A 21 -18.59 3.14 -4.00
N GLU A 22 -19.33 4.24 -3.85
CA GLU A 22 -20.49 4.54 -4.70
C GLU A 22 -20.03 5.13 -6.04
N SER A 23 -19.08 6.08 -6.00
CA SER A 23 -18.60 6.79 -7.20
C SER A 23 -17.30 6.23 -7.78
N GLY A 24 -16.55 5.43 -7.02
CA GLY A 24 -15.20 4.99 -7.39
C GLY A 24 -14.14 6.10 -7.32
N ARG A 25 -14.50 7.32 -6.89
CA ARG A 25 -13.59 8.47 -6.81
C ARG A 25 -12.39 8.16 -5.91
N LEU A 26 -11.19 8.46 -6.39
CA LEU A 26 -9.97 8.38 -5.59
C LEU A 26 -9.98 9.49 -4.53
N ILE A 27 -9.85 9.09 -3.27
CA ILE A 27 -9.81 9.98 -2.11
C ILE A 27 -8.37 10.29 -1.72
N ALA A 28 -7.53 9.26 -1.65
CA ALA A 28 -6.13 9.36 -1.29
C ALA A 28 -5.37 8.12 -1.76
N SER A 29 -4.05 8.22 -1.87
CA SER A 29 -3.19 7.08 -2.19
C SER A 29 -1.83 7.22 -1.53
N ALA A 30 -1.25 6.11 -1.10
CA ALA A 30 0.10 6.04 -0.58
C ALA A 30 0.87 4.90 -1.24
N LYS A 31 2.19 5.05 -1.30
CA LYS A 31 3.12 4.03 -1.80
C LYS A 31 4.35 3.96 -0.90
N ARG A 32 4.79 2.74 -0.60
CA ARG A 32 6.02 2.46 0.16
C ARG A 32 6.83 1.40 -0.56
N SER A 33 8.13 1.67 -0.72
CA SER A 33 9.06 0.73 -1.33
C SER A 33 9.42 -0.42 -0.39
N HIS A 34 9.66 -1.59 -0.95
CA HIS A 34 10.31 -2.72 -0.27
C HIS A 34 11.83 -2.60 -0.45
N PRO A 35 12.64 -3.21 0.43
CA PRO A 35 14.07 -3.34 0.19
C PRO A 35 14.35 -4.03 -1.15
N PRO A 36 15.33 -3.56 -1.94
CA PRO A 36 15.65 -4.17 -3.21
C PRO A 36 16.21 -5.58 -3.00
N THR A 37 15.84 -6.51 -3.88
CA THR A 37 16.52 -7.81 -3.98
C THR A 37 17.76 -7.70 -4.86
N SER A 38 18.70 -8.62 -4.71
CA SER A 38 19.94 -8.65 -5.50
C SER A 38 20.19 -10.06 -6.04
N PRO A 39 20.55 -10.23 -7.33
CA PRO A 39 20.91 -11.54 -7.87
C PRO A 39 22.02 -12.24 -7.07
N PRO A 40 22.08 -13.59 -7.06
CA PRO A 40 21.25 -14.52 -7.84
C PRO A 40 19.92 -14.89 -7.18
N VAL A 41 19.67 -14.48 -5.95
CA VAL A 41 18.47 -14.86 -5.18
C VAL A 41 17.58 -13.64 -4.97
N SER A 42 16.39 -13.65 -5.56
CA SER A 42 15.40 -12.58 -5.41
C SER A 42 14.40 -12.87 -4.29
N GLU A 43 14.89 -12.91 -3.05
CA GLU A 43 14.08 -13.11 -1.83
C GLU A 43 14.02 -11.84 -0.98
N GLN A 44 12.93 -11.69 -0.20
CA GLN A 44 12.69 -10.57 0.71
C GLN A 44 12.16 -11.11 2.04
N ASP A 45 12.38 -10.39 3.15
CA ASP A 45 11.70 -10.67 4.41
C ASP A 45 10.20 -10.31 4.24
N PRO A 46 9.26 -11.26 4.43
CA PRO A 46 7.82 -10.98 4.33
C PRO A 46 7.35 -9.86 5.27
N SER A 47 8.07 -9.62 6.36
CA SER A 47 7.78 -8.53 7.30
C SER A 47 7.94 -7.15 6.65
N ASP A 48 8.78 -7.01 5.62
CA ASP A 48 8.94 -5.74 4.90
C ASP A 48 7.70 -5.37 4.09
N TRP A 49 7.00 -6.36 3.54
CA TRP A 49 5.73 -6.14 2.84
C TRP A 49 4.65 -5.67 3.83
N TRP A 50 4.59 -6.31 5.00
CA TRP A 50 3.68 -5.89 6.07
C TRP A 50 3.98 -4.47 6.57
N ARG A 51 5.27 -4.14 6.80
CA ARG A 51 5.69 -2.78 7.20
C ARG A 51 5.31 -1.75 6.14
N ALA A 52 5.47 -2.07 4.86
CA ALA A 52 5.06 -1.19 3.77
C ALA A 52 3.54 -0.96 3.74
N LEU A 53 2.74 -2.03 3.90
CA LEU A 53 1.28 -1.94 3.99
C LEU A 53 0.82 -1.07 5.16
N VAL A 54 1.31 -1.35 6.38
CA VAL A 54 0.99 -0.58 7.58
C VAL A 54 1.46 0.87 7.43
N GLY A 55 2.63 1.09 6.85
CA GLY A 55 3.16 2.42 6.57
C GLY A 55 2.29 3.23 5.61
N CYS A 56 1.74 2.60 4.57
CA CYS A 56 0.75 3.22 3.69
C CYS A 56 -0.53 3.60 4.45
N PHE A 57 -1.09 2.71 5.27
CA PHE A 57 -2.28 3.04 6.07
C PHE A 57 -2.01 4.12 7.12
N GLY A 58 -0.80 4.18 7.69
CA GLY A 58 -0.38 5.25 8.59
C GLY A 58 -0.36 6.62 7.89
N GLU A 59 0.14 6.68 6.65
CA GLU A 59 0.11 7.90 5.84
C GLU A 59 -1.32 8.30 5.45
N LEU A 60 -2.18 7.31 5.19
CA LEU A 60 -3.56 7.52 4.76
C LEU A 60 -4.54 7.81 5.90
N ALA A 61 -4.14 7.58 7.16
CA ALA A 61 -5.00 7.74 8.33
C ALA A 61 -5.77 9.09 8.40
N PRO A 62 -5.21 10.24 7.98
CA PRO A 62 -5.95 11.51 7.94
C PRO A 62 -7.17 11.49 6.99
N HIS A 63 -7.24 10.57 6.04
CA HIS A 63 -8.28 10.46 5.00
C HIS A 63 -9.34 9.38 5.30
N LEU A 64 -9.22 8.65 6.40
CA LEU A 64 -10.09 7.49 6.73
C LEU A 64 -11.25 7.84 7.68
N ARG A 65 -11.59 9.12 7.83
CA ARG A 65 -12.65 9.60 8.73
C ARG A 65 -13.95 9.85 7.98
#